data_AF-A0A923V1H3-F1
#
_entry.id   AF-A0A923V1H3-F1
#
_cell.length_a   1.000
_cell.length_b   1.000
_cell.length_c   1.000
_cell.angle_alpha   90.00
_cell.angle_beta   90.00
_cell.angle_gamma   90.00
#
_symmetry.space_group_name_H-M   'P 1'
#
loop_
_entity.id
_entity.type
_entity.pdbx_description
1 polymer ?
#
loop_
_entity_poly.entity_id
_entity_poly.type
_entity_poly.pdbx_seq_one_letter_code
_entity_poly.pdbx_strand_id
1 'polypeptide(L)'
;MDRRMPKVDVEQWLAEKHRRQIVIILKKLLFLLMLSFVTFSAFASNNIISPNNKNIDYIGRWDTSNPNEFHSYWGGAYFNTEFTGKEITLKLASEVNIFVFVDGKEILFKKANGEVKIAVENTKPGRHSLMVVAKFQNDEIVLQGIILSKNGKLFPSKKSKHWVEFIGDSITSGDRTTKGNISAYPWLTGEALKTAHTQISYCGIPLTNGYHFDYNGAPEIGMEAAYLDLKEPNNNPNIQWNFDGRSPNIIIVNLGTNDASLKVDKTLFEQTYRQFLRNIRFAHRDAFIMVLIPFNQSYHKEINEIVTQEGIRDSRLLKIDTANWLNATDFVDGTHPTDAGHKKISEQLIKIIKPYLF
;
A
#
# COMPACT_ATOMS: atom_id res chain seq x y z
N MET A 1 -19.92 4.16 110.30
CA MET A 1 -20.21 3.75 108.91
C MET A 1 -19.40 4.65 108.00
N ASP A 2 -18.29 4.14 107.45
CA ASP A 2 -17.54 4.87 106.43
C ASP A 2 -17.16 3.89 105.33
N ARG A 3 -17.99 3.83 104.28
CA ARG A 3 -17.73 3.04 103.07
C ARG A 3 -16.88 3.91 102.15
N ARG A 4 -15.55 3.76 102.22
CA ARG A 4 -14.65 4.33 101.21
C ARG A 4 -14.83 3.57 99.89
N MET A 5 -15.26 4.28 98.84
CA MET A 5 -15.28 3.76 97.47
C MET A 5 -13.86 3.42 96.99
N PRO A 6 -13.67 2.39 96.15
CA PRO A 6 -12.37 2.14 95.55
C PRO A 6 -11.99 3.30 94.63
N LYS A 7 -10.76 3.82 94.80
CA LYS A 7 -10.13 4.71 93.83
C LYS A 7 -10.01 3.96 92.51
N VAL A 8 -10.90 4.25 91.57
CA VAL A 8 -10.69 3.89 90.17
C VAL A 8 -9.49 4.71 89.72
N ASP A 9 -8.44 4.02 89.30
CA ASP A 9 -7.24 4.64 88.74
C ASP A 9 -7.62 5.36 87.44
N VAL A 10 -7.79 6.68 87.56
CA VAL A 10 -8.25 7.57 86.49
C VAL A 10 -7.28 7.52 85.30
N GLU A 11 -5.99 7.27 85.54
CA GLU A 11 -5.01 7.13 84.46
C GLU A 11 -5.22 5.84 83.66
N GLN A 12 -5.53 4.74 84.33
CA GLN A 12 -5.80 3.46 83.69
C GLN A 12 -7.08 3.52 82.83
N TRP A 13 -8.12 4.21 83.32
CA TRP A 13 -9.36 4.43 82.57
C TRP A 13 -9.16 5.31 81.32
N LEU A 14 -8.37 6.39 81.43
CA LEU A 14 -8.04 7.26 80.29
C LEU A 14 -7.22 6.52 79.23
N ALA A 15 -6.21 5.73 79.63
CA ALA A 15 -5.38 4.95 78.72
C ALA A 15 -6.21 3.94 77.91
N GLU A 16 -7.19 3.28 78.53
CA GLU A 16 -8.04 2.31 77.83
C GLU A 16 -9.04 3.00 76.89
N LYS A 17 -9.56 4.17 77.26
CA LYS A 17 -10.41 5.00 76.39
C LYS A 17 -9.64 5.47 75.13
N HIS A 18 -8.39 5.91 75.30
CA HIS A 18 -7.52 6.30 74.17
C HIS A 18 -7.20 5.12 73.26
N ARG A 19 -6.88 3.93 73.81
CA ARG A 19 -6.69 2.72 73.00
C ARG A 19 -7.93 2.34 72.19
N ARG A 20 -9.13 2.41 72.79
CA ARG A 20 -10.38 2.12 72.07
C ARG A 20 -10.63 3.12 70.94
N GLN A 21 -10.37 4.42 71.14
CA GLN A 21 -10.50 5.41 70.07
C GLN A 21 -9.50 5.20 68.93
N ILE A 22 -8.25 4.86 69.24
CA ILE A 22 -7.22 4.56 68.23
C ILE A 22 -7.63 3.35 67.40
N VAL A 23 -8.14 2.28 68.02
CA VAL A 23 -8.62 1.08 67.31
C VAL A 23 -9.81 1.40 66.40
N ILE A 24 -10.73 2.27 66.83
CA ILE A 24 -11.88 2.70 66.01
C ILE A 24 -11.41 3.52 64.81
N ILE A 25 -10.44 4.44 65.00
CA ILE A 25 -9.86 5.25 63.92
C ILE A 25 -9.11 4.37 62.92
N LEU A 26 -8.30 3.42 63.40
CA LEU A 26 -7.58 2.46 62.55
C LEU A 26 -8.53 1.55 61.76
N LYS A 27 -9.62 1.07 62.37
CA LYS A 27 -10.65 0.28 61.66
C LYS A 27 -11.38 1.11 60.58
N LYS A 28 -11.67 2.38 60.85
CA LYS A 28 -12.27 3.29 59.84
C LYS A 28 -11.30 3.59 58.69
N LEU A 29 -10.01 3.81 58.99
CA LEU A 29 -8.97 3.99 57.97
C LEU A 29 -8.78 2.73 57.11
N LEU A 30 -8.80 1.53 57.72
CA LEU A 30 -8.72 0.26 56.98
C LEU A 30 -9.94 0.05 56.07
N PHE A 31 -11.13 0.44 56.53
CA PHE A 31 -12.37 0.35 55.75
C PHE A 31 -12.38 1.35 54.57
N LEU A 32 -11.86 2.57 54.78
CA LEU A 32 -11.65 3.56 53.71
C LEU A 32 -10.60 3.12 52.68
N LEU A 33 -9.53 2.44 53.12
CA LEU A 33 -8.51 1.85 52.22
C LEU A 33 -9.02 0.65 51.42
N MET A 34 -10.00 -0.09 51.94
CA MET A 34 -10.65 -1.20 51.23
C MET A 34 -11.68 -0.70 50.20
N LEU A 35 -12.32 0.45 50.43
CA LEU A 35 -13.24 1.06 49.45
C LEU A 35 -12.53 1.72 48.26
N SER A 36 -11.24 2.05 48.35
CA SER A 36 -10.48 2.60 47.22
C SER A 36 -10.00 1.55 46.20
N PHE A 37 -10.34 0.26 46.38
CA PHE A 37 -9.95 -0.82 45.47
C PHE A 37 -11.05 -1.29 44.51
N VAL A 38 -12.19 -0.60 44.40
CA VAL A 38 -13.27 -1.00 43.49
C VAL A 38 -13.52 0.10 42.46
N THR A 39 -12.78 -0.03 41.35
CA THR A 39 -13.18 0.07 39.93
C THR A 39 -12.01 0.61 39.10
N PHE A 40 -10.97 -0.21 38.92
CA PHE A 40 -10.24 -0.13 37.66
C PHE A 40 -11.17 -0.72 36.60
N SER A 41 -11.95 0.13 35.95
CA SER A 41 -12.43 -0.19 34.61
C SER A 41 -11.18 -0.44 33.79
N ALA A 42 -10.87 -1.70 33.54
CA ALA A 42 -9.89 -2.06 32.53
C ALA A 42 -10.44 -1.50 31.22
N PHE A 43 -9.99 -0.32 30.83
CA PHE A 43 -10.04 0.09 29.44
C PHE A 43 -9.34 -1.05 28.72
N ALA A 44 -10.09 -1.84 27.96
CA ALA A 44 -9.49 -2.73 26.99
C ALA A 44 -8.68 -1.80 26.09
N SER A 45 -7.36 -1.75 26.26
CA SER A 45 -6.52 -1.08 25.29
C SER A 45 -6.72 -1.87 24.02
N ASN A 46 -7.50 -1.32 23.10
CA ASN A 46 -7.44 -1.73 21.72
C ASN A 46 -5.95 -1.75 21.37
N ASN A 47 -5.43 -2.91 20.98
CA ASN A 47 -4.02 -3.05 20.62
C ASN A 47 -3.83 -2.35 19.27
N ILE A 48 -3.74 -1.03 19.30
CA ILE A 48 -3.47 -0.20 18.13
C ILE A 48 -2.00 -0.41 17.78
N ILE A 49 -1.78 -0.97 16.61
CA ILE A 49 -0.49 -1.16 16.00
C ILE A 49 -0.23 0.02 15.08
N SER A 50 0.86 0.74 15.35
CA SER A 50 1.35 1.85 14.53
C SER A 50 1.64 1.40 13.08
N PRO A 51 1.40 2.25 12.06
CA PRO A 51 1.71 1.91 10.67
C PRO A 51 3.21 1.62 10.45
N ASN A 52 4.11 2.23 11.21
CA ASN A 52 5.55 1.92 11.15
C ASN A 52 5.96 0.56 11.74
N ASN A 53 5.01 -0.29 12.14
CA ASN A 53 5.33 -1.61 12.67
C ASN A 53 5.99 -2.49 11.61
N LYS A 54 7.15 -3.05 11.92
CA LYS A 54 7.95 -3.92 11.03
C LYS A 54 7.25 -5.19 10.52
N ASN A 55 6.11 -5.56 11.11
CA ASN A 55 5.30 -6.70 10.69
C ASN A 55 4.31 -6.35 9.57
N ILE A 56 4.28 -5.08 9.14
CA ILE A 56 3.54 -4.62 7.96
C ILE A 56 4.54 -4.45 6.82
N ASP A 57 4.30 -5.15 5.72
CA ASP A 57 5.11 -5.08 4.51
C ASP A 57 4.42 -4.17 3.50
N TYR A 58 4.98 -3.00 3.22
CA TYR A 58 4.46 -2.04 2.26
C TYR A 58 5.11 -2.23 0.90
N ILE A 59 4.31 -2.32 -0.16
CA ILE A 59 4.74 -2.48 -1.56
C ILE A 59 4.20 -1.29 -2.35
N GLY A 60 5.06 -0.68 -3.17
CA GLY A 60 4.78 0.59 -3.84
C GLY A 60 5.57 1.74 -3.23
N ARG A 61 5.30 2.95 -3.71
CA ARG A 61 5.88 4.18 -3.18
C ARG A 61 5.00 4.67 -2.04
N TRP A 62 5.52 4.54 -0.82
CA TRP A 62 4.85 4.96 0.40
C TRP A 62 5.59 6.13 1.03
N ASP A 63 4.87 7.17 1.42
CA ASP A 63 5.42 8.20 2.30
C ASP A 63 5.37 7.69 3.73
N THR A 64 6.56 7.50 4.31
CA THR A 64 6.74 7.03 5.68
C THR A 64 7.41 8.08 6.57
N SER A 65 7.43 9.35 6.15
CA SER A 65 8.06 10.44 6.88
C SER A 65 7.37 10.71 8.22
N ASN A 66 6.06 10.50 8.31
CA ASN A 66 5.29 10.52 9.55
C ASN A 66 5.14 9.09 10.09
N PRO A 67 5.74 8.74 11.25
CA PRO A 67 5.65 7.38 11.79
C PRO A 67 4.24 6.94 12.22
N ASN A 68 3.29 7.88 12.33
CA ASN A 68 1.92 7.62 12.74
C ASN A 68 0.91 7.59 11.59
N GLU A 69 1.34 7.92 10.36
CA GLU A 69 0.46 8.01 9.20
C GLU A 69 1.26 7.78 7.91
N PHE A 70 0.96 6.70 7.20
CA PHE A 70 1.64 6.34 5.94
C PHE A 70 0.69 6.52 4.75
N HIS A 71 1.22 7.07 3.66
CA HIS A 71 0.44 7.43 2.46
C HIS A 71 0.85 6.60 1.25
N SER A 72 -0.13 6.04 0.52
CA SER A 72 0.11 5.32 -0.74
C SER A 72 -0.29 6.16 -1.95
N TYR A 73 0.65 6.92 -2.50
CA TYR A 73 0.34 7.90 -3.53
C TYR A 73 0.13 7.37 -4.94
N TRP A 74 0.53 6.12 -5.23
CA TRP A 74 0.42 5.55 -6.57
C TRP A 74 -0.57 4.40 -6.57
N GLY A 75 -1.32 4.29 -7.67
CA GLY A 75 -2.23 3.17 -7.94
C GLY A 75 -1.57 1.80 -7.73
N GLY A 76 -2.37 0.85 -7.26
CA GLY A 76 -1.91 -0.53 -7.05
C GLY A 76 -0.90 -0.68 -5.91
N ALA A 77 -0.58 0.38 -5.17
CA ALA A 77 0.16 0.26 -3.92
C ALA A 77 -0.68 -0.50 -2.87
N TYR A 78 0.01 -1.33 -2.09
CA TYR A 78 -0.63 -2.23 -1.14
C TYR A 78 0.28 -2.52 0.05
N PHE A 79 -0.31 -3.08 1.10
CA PHE A 79 0.45 -3.63 2.20
C PHE A 79 -0.05 -5.01 2.59
N ASN A 80 0.85 -5.80 3.14
CA ASN A 80 0.61 -7.17 3.59
C ASN A 80 0.98 -7.35 5.05
N THR A 81 0.23 -8.18 5.74
CA THR A 81 0.58 -8.65 7.08
C THR A 81 -0.11 -9.98 7.38
N GLU A 82 0.27 -10.64 8.47
CA GLU A 82 -0.43 -11.79 9.01
C GLU A 82 -0.96 -11.44 10.41
N PHE A 83 -2.13 -11.95 10.79
CA PHE A 83 -2.69 -11.68 12.11
C PHE A 83 -3.40 -12.89 12.71
N THR A 84 -3.57 -12.90 14.03
CA THR A 84 -4.46 -13.85 14.73
C THR A 84 -5.65 -13.10 15.29
N GLY A 85 -6.85 -13.67 15.17
CA GLY A 85 -8.09 -13.06 15.67
C GLY A 85 -9.25 -13.36 14.73
N LYS A 86 -10.47 -13.03 15.15
CA LYS A 86 -11.67 -13.16 14.30
C LYS A 86 -11.94 -11.91 13.48
N GLU A 87 -11.27 -10.81 13.81
CA GLU A 87 -11.39 -9.53 13.13
C GLU A 87 -10.06 -8.77 13.20
N ILE A 88 -9.88 -7.88 12.24
CA ILE A 88 -8.83 -6.87 12.18
C ILE A 88 -9.48 -5.56 11.71
N THR A 89 -9.07 -4.44 12.28
CA THR A 89 -9.62 -3.12 11.90
C THR A 89 -8.51 -2.26 11.31
N LEU A 90 -8.76 -1.64 10.17
CA LEU A 90 -7.88 -0.58 9.65
C LEU A 90 -8.33 0.76 10.21
N LYS A 91 -7.37 1.63 10.55
CA LYS A 91 -7.64 3.03 10.87
C LYS A 91 -7.17 3.90 9.71
N LEU A 92 -8.11 4.48 8.98
CA LEU A 92 -7.88 5.30 7.79
C LEU A 92 -8.15 6.77 8.08
N ALA A 93 -7.30 7.68 7.59
CA ALA A 93 -7.45 9.12 7.82
C ALA A 93 -8.46 9.80 6.87
N SER A 94 -8.70 9.21 5.71
CA SER A 94 -9.51 9.78 4.64
C SER A 94 -10.33 8.70 3.92
N GLU A 95 -11.31 9.15 3.13
CA GLU A 95 -12.13 8.28 2.29
C GLU A 95 -11.30 7.67 1.15
N VAL A 96 -11.34 6.34 1.02
CA VAL A 96 -10.63 5.60 -0.04
C VAL A 96 -11.41 4.36 -0.47
N ASN A 97 -11.32 3.97 -1.75
CA ASN A 97 -11.81 2.67 -2.19
C ASN A 97 -10.68 1.64 -2.15
N ILE A 98 -10.89 0.54 -1.43
CA ILE A 98 -9.88 -0.50 -1.25
C ILE A 98 -10.45 -1.88 -1.52
N PHE A 99 -9.61 -2.75 -2.07
CA PHE A 99 -9.81 -4.20 -1.93
C PHE A 99 -9.01 -4.70 -0.74
N VAL A 100 -9.64 -5.60 0.01
CA VAL A 100 -9.05 -6.31 1.13
C VAL A 100 -9.13 -7.79 0.83
N PHE A 101 -8.01 -8.49 0.97
CA PHE A 101 -7.95 -9.94 0.86
C PHE A 101 -7.63 -10.53 2.23
N VAL A 102 -8.52 -11.39 2.73
CA VAL A 102 -8.30 -12.17 3.96
C VAL A 102 -8.29 -13.64 3.58
N ASP A 103 -7.17 -14.33 3.82
CA ASP A 103 -6.96 -15.73 3.41
C ASP A 103 -7.32 -16.00 1.93
N GLY A 104 -7.01 -15.02 1.06
CA GLY A 104 -7.32 -15.07 -0.38
C GLY A 104 -8.77 -14.72 -0.74
N LYS A 105 -9.65 -14.49 0.24
CA LYS A 105 -11.01 -14.00 -0.02
C LYS A 105 -10.99 -12.49 -0.24
N GLU A 106 -11.42 -12.08 -1.42
CA GLU A 106 -11.58 -10.68 -1.82
C GLU A 106 -12.82 -10.03 -1.19
N ILE A 107 -12.66 -8.80 -0.68
CA ILE A 107 -13.72 -7.95 -0.14
C ILE A 107 -13.49 -6.53 -0.68
N LEU A 108 -14.53 -5.91 -1.25
CA LEU A 108 -14.49 -4.51 -1.69
C LEU A 108 -15.08 -3.60 -0.62
N PHE A 109 -14.30 -2.64 -0.16
CA PHE A 109 -14.81 -1.50 0.61
C PHE A 109 -14.80 -0.26 -0.27
N LYS A 110 -15.98 0.33 -0.48
CA LYS A 110 -16.14 1.60 -1.17
C LYS A 110 -16.22 2.72 -0.15
N LYS A 111 -15.53 3.84 -0.41
CA LYS A 111 -15.54 5.01 0.47
C LYS A 111 -15.21 4.66 1.94
N ALA A 112 -14.26 3.76 2.13
CA ALA A 112 -13.81 3.33 3.44
C ALA A 112 -13.14 4.52 4.14
N ASN A 113 -13.46 4.76 5.41
CA ASN A 113 -12.94 5.89 6.19
C ASN A 113 -12.98 5.55 7.69
N GLY A 114 -12.08 6.11 8.48
CA GLY A 114 -12.00 5.88 9.92
C GLY A 114 -11.69 4.42 10.27
N GLU A 115 -12.43 3.83 11.21
CA GLU A 115 -12.26 2.43 11.60
C GLU A 115 -13.03 1.48 10.69
N VAL A 116 -12.30 0.72 9.87
CA VAL A 116 -12.85 -0.27 8.93
C VAL A 116 -12.63 -1.67 9.49
N LYS A 117 -13.68 -2.26 10.04
CA LYS A 117 -13.64 -3.63 10.59
C LYS A 117 -13.73 -4.68 9.48
N ILE A 118 -12.81 -5.64 9.52
CA ILE A 118 -12.71 -6.74 8.57
C ILE A 118 -12.84 -8.04 9.35
N ALA A 119 -13.92 -8.78 9.10
CA ALA A 119 -14.16 -10.07 9.72
C ALA A 119 -13.46 -11.21 8.97
N VAL A 120 -12.96 -12.18 9.71
CA VAL A 120 -12.45 -13.45 9.17
C VAL A 120 -13.61 -14.44 9.07
N GLU A 121 -13.92 -14.90 7.86
CA GLU A 121 -14.98 -15.90 7.68
C GLU A 121 -14.58 -17.29 8.19
N ASN A 122 -13.34 -17.69 7.92
CA ASN A 122 -12.80 -18.96 8.40
C ASN A 122 -12.28 -18.80 9.83
N THR A 123 -13.12 -19.11 10.81
CA THR A 123 -12.79 -18.96 12.24
C THR A 123 -11.89 -20.07 12.81
N LYS A 124 -11.30 -20.92 11.96
CA LYS A 124 -10.30 -21.90 12.41
C LYS A 124 -9.18 -21.18 13.16
N PRO A 125 -8.78 -21.67 14.35
CA PRO A 125 -7.65 -21.09 15.07
C PRO A 125 -6.40 -21.08 14.18
N GLY A 126 -5.78 -19.91 14.02
CA GLY A 126 -4.61 -19.80 13.17
C GLY A 126 -4.21 -18.36 12.89
N ARG A 127 -3.22 -18.22 12.00
CA ARG A 127 -2.87 -16.95 11.39
C ARG A 127 -3.69 -16.78 10.12
N HIS A 128 -4.10 -15.54 9.87
CA HIS A 128 -4.80 -15.11 8.67
C HIS A 128 -3.90 -14.16 7.89
N SER A 129 -3.83 -14.32 6.57
CA SER A 129 -3.13 -13.36 5.70
C SER A 129 -4.05 -12.17 5.41
N LEU A 130 -3.53 -10.96 5.51
CA LEU A 130 -4.19 -9.72 5.12
C LEU A 130 -3.38 -9.04 4.01
N MET A 131 -4.04 -8.69 2.91
CA MET A 131 -3.56 -7.75 1.90
C MET A 131 -4.58 -6.63 1.71
N VAL A 132 -4.13 -5.38 1.65
CA VAL A 132 -4.98 -4.22 1.42
C VAL A 132 -4.39 -3.39 0.29
N VAL A 133 -5.20 -3.10 -0.74
CA VAL A 133 -4.76 -2.42 -1.97
C VAL A 133 -5.72 -1.31 -2.37
N ALA A 134 -5.17 -0.20 -2.84
CA ALA A 134 -5.90 0.90 -3.45
C ALA A 134 -6.60 0.45 -4.75
N LYS A 135 -7.91 0.70 -4.87
CA LYS A 135 -8.69 0.19 -6.00
C LYS A 135 -8.36 0.87 -7.33
N PHE A 136 -8.29 2.20 -7.35
CA PHE A 136 -8.01 2.99 -8.55
C PHE A 136 -6.68 3.73 -8.44
N GLN A 137 -6.24 4.36 -9.53
CA GLN A 137 -4.95 5.05 -9.55
C GLN A 137 -4.86 6.17 -8.51
N ASN A 138 -5.97 6.87 -8.27
CA ASN A 138 -6.10 8.04 -7.40
C ASN A 138 -6.75 7.71 -6.05
N ASP A 139 -6.86 6.42 -5.70
CA ASP A 139 -7.26 6.00 -4.37
C ASP A 139 -6.01 5.98 -3.47
N GLU A 140 -5.90 6.95 -2.57
CA GLU A 140 -4.78 7.03 -1.63
C GLU A 140 -5.13 6.35 -0.30
N ILE A 141 -4.40 5.30 0.07
CA ILE A 141 -4.49 4.73 1.41
C ILE A 141 -3.68 5.61 2.35
N VAL A 142 -4.38 6.30 3.26
CA VAL A 142 -3.77 7.02 4.39
C VAL A 142 -3.98 6.20 5.67
N LEU A 143 -2.99 5.36 6.01
CA LEU A 143 -3.08 4.40 7.10
C LEU A 143 -2.52 4.99 8.40
N GLN A 144 -3.37 5.09 9.42
CA GLN A 144 -3.01 5.54 10.78
C GLN A 144 -2.77 4.39 11.76
N GLY A 145 -3.00 3.14 11.33
CA GLY A 145 -2.70 1.95 12.11
C GLY A 145 -3.69 0.80 11.93
N ILE A 146 -3.42 -0.28 12.64
CA ILE A 146 -4.22 -1.51 12.64
C ILE A 146 -4.66 -1.81 14.07
N ILE A 147 -5.94 -2.10 14.28
CA ILE A 147 -6.47 -2.52 15.59
C ILE A 147 -6.74 -4.02 15.55
N LEU A 148 -6.17 -4.73 16.53
CA LEU A 148 -6.37 -6.16 16.69
C LEU A 148 -7.42 -6.44 17.79
N SER A 149 -8.14 -7.56 17.65
CA SER A 149 -8.96 -8.10 18.74
C SER A 149 -8.14 -8.31 20.02
N LYS A 150 -8.81 -8.46 21.15
CA LYS A 150 -8.18 -8.85 22.42
C LYS A 150 -7.32 -10.11 22.22
N ASN A 151 -6.05 -10.03 22.63
CA ASN A 151 -5.00 -11.07 22.46
C ASN A 151 -4.56 -11.34 21.01
N GLY A 152 -5.07 -10.58 20.03
CA GLY A 152 -4.61 -10.65 18.66
C GLY A 152 -3.13 -10.22 18.54
N LYS A 153 -2.43 -10.83 17.59
CA LYS A 153 -1.02 -10.55 17.31
C LYS A 153 -0.85 -10.29 15.82
N LEU A 154 0.07 -9.39 15.49
CA LEU A 154 0.52 -9.11 14.13
C LEU A 154 1.82 -9.85 13.85
N PHE A 155 1.96 -10.42 12.66
CA PHE A 155 3.12 -11.16 12.19
C PHE A 155 3.52 -10.63 10.81
N PRO A 156 4.82 -10.68 10.46
CA PRO A 156 5.24 -10.32 9.11
C PRO A 156 4.64 -11.32 8.11
N SER A 157 4.17 -10.81 6.97
CA SER A 157 3.85 -11.64 5.82
C SER A 157 5.13 -12.20 5.19
N LYS A 158 4.98 -13.26 4.39
CA LYS A 158 6.10 -13.77 3.59
C LYS A 158 6.48 -12.74 2.52
N LYS A 159 7.56 -11.98 2.76
CA LYS A 159 8.10 -11.06 1.76
C LYS A 159 8.43 -11.79 0.47
N SER A 160 8.00 -11.22 -0.66
CA SER A 160 8.39 -11.74 -1.96
C SER A 160 9.89 -11.54 -2.16
N LYS A 161 10.57 -12.56 -2.71
CA LYS A 161 11.99 -12.47 -3.13
C LYS A 161 12.15 -11.66 -4.41
N HIS A 162 11.12 -11.62 -5.24
CA HIS A 162 11.16 -10.93 -6.53
C HIS A 162 10.16 -9.78 -6.59
N TRP A 163 10.48 -8.75 -7.36
CA TRP A 163 9.66 -7.57 -7.56
C TRP A 163 9.66 -7.19 -9.05
N VAL A 164 8.46 -7.00 -9.62
CA VAL A 164 8.25 -6.44 -10.97
C VAL A 164 7.59 -5.06 -10.86
N GLU A 165 8.23 -4.02 -11.38
CA GLU A 165 7.63 -2.68 -11.46
C GLU A 165 7.08 -2.43 -12.87
N PHE A 166 5.88 -1.88 -12.96
CA PHE A 166 5.23 -1.53 -14.20
C PHE A 166 5.10 -0.01 -14.27
N ILE A 167 5.58 0.56 -15.37
CA ILE A 167 5.53 2.00 -15.64
C ILE A 167 4.65 2.21 -16.87
N GLY A 168 3.66 3.10 -16.79
CA GLY A 168 2.82 3.35 -17.96
C GLY A 168 1.71 4.37 -17.80
N ASP A 169 0.74 4.27 -18.70
CA ASP A 169 -0.41 5.16 -18.80
C ASP A 169 -1.71 4.52 -18.25
N SER A 170 -2.87 4.97 -18.75
CA SER A 170 -4.20 4.46 -18.38
C SER A 170 -4.35 2.95 -18.53
N ILE A 171 -3.66 2.33 -19.50
CA ILE A 171 -3.69 0.89 -19.69
C ILE A 171 -3.00 0.19 -18.51
N THR A 172 -1.89 0.74 -18.04
CA THR A 172 -1.18 0.20 -16.87
C THR A 172 -1.95 0.47 -15.57
N SER A 173 -2.68 1.59 -15.49
CA SER A 173 -3.60 1.88 -14.38
C SER A 173 -4.89 1.05 -14.38
N GLY A 174 -5.16 0.27 -15.43
CA GLY A 174 -6.38 -0.52 -15.54
C GLY A 174 -7.63 0.33 -15.78
N ASP A 175 -7.52 1.46 -16.48
CA ASP A 175 -8.70 2.21 -16.91
C ASP A 175 -9.65 1.30 -17.68
N ARG A 176 -10.96 1.53 -17.51
CA ARG A 176 -12.07 0.73 -18.05
C ARG A 176 -12.19 -0.71 -17.54
N THR A 177 -11.27 -1.19 -16.70
CA THR A 177 -11.43 -2.51 -16.06
C THR A 177 -12.51 -2.48 -14.97
N THR A 178 -13.17 -3.62 -14.74
CA THR A 178 -14.28 -3.67 -13.78
C THR A 178 -13.83 -3.53 -12.32
N LYS A 179 -12.59 -3.93 -12.03
CA LYS A 179 -12.02 -3.87 -10.67
C LYS A 179 -10.89 -2.85 -10.52
N GLY A 180 -10.56 -2.04 -11.52
CA GLY A 180 -9.46 -1.06 -11.43
C GLY A 180 -8.10 -1.77 -11.39
N ASN A 181 -7.20 -1.32 -10.52
CA ASN A 181 -5.83 -1.81 -10.43
C ASN A 181 -5.76 -3.35 -10.36
N ILE A 182 -6.63 -3.99 -9.56
CA ILE A 182 -6.54 -5.44 -9.32
C ILE A 182 -6.97 -6.32 -10.51
N SER A 183 -7.64 -5.75 -11.51
CA SER A 183 -7.97 -6.41 -12.78
C SER A 183 -7.06 -5.99 -13.93
N ALA A 184 -6.12 -5.07 -13.68
CA ALA A 184 -5.16 -4.62 -14.66
C ALA A 184 -4.07 -5.67 -14.88
N TYR A 185 -3.48 -5.66 -16.08
CA TYR A 185 -2.44 -6.62 -16.45
C TYR A 185 -1.22 -6.63 -15.50
N PRO A 186 -0.79 -5.51 -14.89
CA PRO A 186 0.31 -5.52 -13.92
C PRO A 186 0.01 -6.39 -12.70
N TRP A 187 -1.16 -6.17 -12.09
CA TRP A 187 -1.61 -6.89 -10.90
C TRP A 187 -1.79 -8.38 -11.19
N LEU A 188 -2.51 -8.71 -12.28
CA LEU A 188 -2.72 -10.10 -12.69
C LEU A 188 -1.39 -10.84 -12.91
N THR A 189 -0.39 -10.16 -13.48
CA THR A 189 0.94 -10.73 -13.75
C THR A 189 1.71 -10.97 -12.46
N GLY A 190 1.75 -9.97 -11.57
CA GLY A 190 2.46 -10.06 -10.29
C GLY A 190 1.91 -11.15 -9.38
N GLU A 191 0.58 -11.21 -9.24
CA GLU A 191 -0.10 -12.24 -8.44
C GLU A 191 0.14 -13.66 -9.00
N ALA A 192 0.04 -13.84 -10.32
CA ALA A 192 0.28 -15.14 -10.95
C ALA A 192 1.72 -15.64 -10.78
N LEU A 193 2.69 -14.72 -10.78
CA LEU A 193 4.12 -15.02 -10.57
C LEU A 193 4.51 -15.07 -9.09
N LYS A 194 3.60 -14.71 -8.18
CA LYS A 194 3.83 -14.60 -6.72
C LYS A 194 4.99 -13.65 -6.41
N THR A 195 5.03 -12.52 -7.10
CA THR A 195 6.04 -11.47 -6.91
C THR A 195 5.42 -10.24 -6.24
N ALA A 196 6.25 -9.45 -5.56
CA ALA A 196 5.87 -8.07 -5.32
C ALA A 196 5.68 -7.39 -6.68
N HIS A 197 4.76 -6.46 -6.78
CA HIS A 197 4.51 -5.75 -8.02
C HIS A 197 4.07 -4.32 -7.77
N THR A 198 4.44 -3.37 -8.63
CA THR A 198 4.09 -1.96 -8.47
C THR A 198 3.60 -1.38 -9.78
N GLN A 199 2.68 -0.42 -9.71
CA GLN A 199 2.17 0.33 -10.86
C GLN A 199 2.52 1.80 -10.66
N ILE A 200 3.53 2.28 -11.37
CA ILE A 200 3.86 3.70 -11.47
C ILE A 200 3.23 4.20 -12.77
N SER A 201 1.93 4.44 -12.72
CA SER A 201 1.13 4.79 -13.89
C SER A 201 0.07 5.83 -13.61
N TYR A 202 -0.29 6.59 -14.64
CA TYR A 202 -1.31 7.63 -14.54
C TYR A 202 -2.11 7.77 -15.84
N CYS A 203 -3.43 7.81 -15.76
CA CYS A 203 -4.31 7.93 -16.91
C CYS A 203 -4.02 9.20 -17.71
N GLY A 204 -3.87 9.04 -19.03
CA GLY A 204 -3.61 10.15 -19.96
C GLY A 204 -2.19 10.71 -19.93
N ILE A 205 -1.28 10.16 -19.12
CA ILE A 205 0.10 10.65 -19.06
C ILE A 205 0.87 10.27 -20.34
N PRO A 206 1.47 11.25 -21.06
CA PRO A 206 2.49 10.95 -22.06
C PRO A 206 3.83 10.71 -21.37
N LEU A 207 4.79 10.15 -22.10
CA LEU A 207 6.17 10.13 -21.63
C LEU A 207 6.74 11.55 -21.58
N THR A 208 6.55 12.33 -22.65
CA THR A 208 7.20 13.64 -22.85
C THR A 208 6.55 14.74 -22.02
N ASN A 209 7.36 15.44 -21.23
CA ASN A 209 6.93 16.55 -20.39
C ASN A 209 6.49 17.76 -21.23
N GLY A 210 5.53 18.53 -20.72
CA GLY A 210 4.96 19.69 -21.41
C GLY A 210 3.88 19.37 -22.46
N TYR A 211 3.55 18.09 -22.65
CA TYR A 211 2.39 17.65 -23.41
C TYR A 211 1.35 17.08 -22.44
N HIS A 212 0.09 17.46 -22.63
CA HIS A 212 -1.03 16.91 -21.87
C HIS A 212 -2.32 17.08 -22.67
N PHE A 213 -3.34 16.29 -22.32
CA PHE A 213 -4.68 16.49 -22.86
C PHE A 213 -5.37 17.67 -22.17
N ASP A 214 -6.32 18.30 -22.87
CA ASP A 214 -7.13 19.39 -22.31
C ASP A 214 -8.39 18.83 -21.64
N TYR A 215 -8.22 18.30 -20.42
CA TYR A 215 -9.32 17.93 -19.54
C TYR A 215 -8.95 18.13 -18.07
N ASN A 216 -9.96 18.29 -17.21
CA ASN A 216 -9.75 18.47 -15.78
C ASN A 216 -9.11 17.22 -15.14
N GLY A 217 -7.95 17.38 -14.51
CA GLY A 217 -7.19 16.29 -13.90
C GLY A 217 -6.25 15.57 -14.88
N ALA A 218 -6.03 16.10 -16.08
CA ALA A 218 -4.91 15.64 -16.92
C ALA A 218 -3.58 15.84 -16.16
N PRO A 219 -2.62 14.92 -16.29
CA PRO A 219 -1.32 15.09 -15.64
C PRO A 219 -0.60 16.30 -16.22
N GLU A 220 -0.18 17.23 -15.36
CA GLU A 220 0.53 18.47 -15.76
C GLU A 220 1.99 18.21 -16.17
N ILE A 221 2.50 17.01 -15.93
CA ILE A 221 3.86 16.58 -16.25
C ILE A 221 3.87 15.24 -16.99
N GLY A 222 4.93 15.02 -17.76
CA GLY A 222 5.18 13.73 -18.43
C GLY A 222 5.75 12.67 -17.49
N MET A 223 5.62 11.40 -17.86
CA MET A 223 6.14 10.28 -17.07
C MET A 223 7.66 10.34 -16.89
N GLU A 224 8.39 11.00 -17.80
CA GLU A 224 9.84 11.20 -17.64
C GLU A 224 10.20 11.98 -16.35
N ALA A 225 9.31 12.87 -15.91
CA ALA A 225 9.43 13.61 -14.66
C ALA A 225 8.70 12.89 -13.51
N ALA A 226 7.44 12.48 -13.73
CA ALA A 226 6.61 11.89 -12.69
C ALA A 226 7.19 10.59 -12.11
N TYR A 227 7.92 9.80 -12.91
CA TYR A 227 8.59 8.61 -12.41
C TYR A 227 9.62 8.90 -11.32
N LEU A 228 10.16 10.11 -11.24
CA LEU A 228 11.14 10.47 -10.21
C LEU A 228 10.49 10.91 -8.89
N ASP A 229 9.17 11.07 -8.87
CA ASP A 229 8.45 11.67 -7.75
C ASP A 229 7.86 10.64 -6.78
N LEU A 230 7.81 11.01 -5.50
CA LEU A 230 7.15 10.22 -4.47
C LEU A 230 5.64 10.16 -4.72
N LYS A 231 5.03 11.30 -5.07
CA LYS A 231 3.59 11.39 -5.31
C LYS A 231 3.27 11.31 -6.80
N GLU A 232 2.08 10.82 -7.11
CA GLU A 232 1.50 10.86 -8.45
C GLU A 232 1.37 12.31 -8.98
N PRO A 233 1.25 12.50 -10.31
CA PRO A 233 0.97 13.80 -10.91
C PRO A 233 -0.20 14.52 -10.24
N ASN A 234 -0.12 15.86 -10.24
CA ASN A 234 -1.13 16.77 -9.68
C ASN A 234 -1.25 16.73 -8.14
N ASN A 235 -0.39 16.00 -7.44
CA ASN A 235 -0.31 16.00 -5.97
C ASN A 235 0.90 16.83 -5.49
N ASN A 236 0.70 18.15 -5.38
CA ASN A 236 1.75 19.11 -5.02
C ASN A 236 1.60 19.67 -3.59
N PRO A 237 2.70 20.05 -2.91
CA PRO A 237 4.09 19.93 -3.37
C PRO A 237 4.56 18.47 -3.38
N ASN A 238 5.42 18.16 -4.34
CA ASN A 238 6.03 16.83 -4.50
C ASN A 238 7.51 16.84 -4.11
N ILE A 239 8.01 15.68 -3.70
CA ILE A 239 9.42 15.44 -3.43
C ILE A 239 9.88 14.23 -4.24
N GLN A 240 11.18 14.14 -4.50
CA GLN A 240 11.75 13.01 -5.23
C GLN A 240 11.60 11.71 -4.43
N TRP A 241 11.23 10.63 -5.13
CA TRP A 241 11.23 9.29 -4.56
C TRP A 241 12.66 8.89 -4.18
N ASN A 242 12.80 8.24 -3.03
CA ASN A 242 14.07 7.68 -2.63
C ASN A 242 14.27 6.31 -3.31
N PHE A 243 15.15 6.27 -4.30
CA PHE A 243 15.52 5.02 -5.00
C PHE A 243 16.52 4.16 -4.23
N ASP A 244 17.00 4.60 -3.06
CA ASP A 244 17.88 3.80 -2.21
C ASP A 244 17.17 2.58 -1.63
N GLY A 245 17.89 1.46 -1.55
CA GLY A 245 17.42 0.23 -0.95
C GLY A 245 17.13 -0.85 -2.00
N ARG A 246 16.04 -1.59 -1.80
CA ARG A 246 15.68 -2.70 -2.69
C ARG A 246 15.22 -2.13 -4.03
N SER A 247 15.72 -2.67 -5.13
CA SER A 247 15.26 -2.37 -6.50
C SER A 247 14.38 -3.49 -7.05
N PRO A 248 13.49 -3.20 -8.03
CA PRO A 248 12.77 -4.23 -8.78
C PRO A 248 13.76 -5.10 -9.57
N ASN A 249 13.41 -6.37 -9.75
CA ASN A 249 14.16 -7.28 -10.61
C ASN A 249 13.89 -7.01 -12.09
N ILE A 250 12.64 -6.66 -12.40
CA ILE A 250 12.16 -6.39 -13.75
C ILE A 250 11.36 -5.09 -13.70
N ILE A 251 11.62 -4.19 -14.64
CA ILE A 251 10.86 -2.98 -14.89
C ILE A 251 10.24 -3.10 -16.27
N ILE A 252 8.93 -2.96 -16.34
CA ILE A 252 8.15 -3.11 -17.56
C ILE A 252 7.60 -1.74 -17.95
N VAL A 253 8.01 -1.21 -19.10
CA VAL A 253 7.61 0.11 -19.57
C VAL A 253 6.60 -0.02 -20.70
N ASN A 254 5.43 0.58 -20.56
CA ASN A 254 4.38 0.65 -21.58
C ASN A 254 3.90 2.10 -21.72
N LEU A 255 4.59 2.85 -22.59
CA LEU A 255 4.38 4.28 -22.84
C LEU A 255 4.53 4.59 -24.34
N GLY A 256 3.85 5.63 -24.80
CA GLY A 256 3.85 6.09 -26.20
C GLY A 256 2.44 6.23 -26.80
N THR A 257 1.42 5.63 -26.17
CA THR A 257 0.01 5.74 -26.58
C THR A 257 -0.44 7.19 -26.61
N ASN A 258 -0.20 7.92 -25.51
CA ASN A 258 -0.63 9.30 -25.34
C ASN A 258 0.25 10.28 -26.09
N ASP A 259 1.57 10.04 -26.15
CA ASP A 259 2.50 10.84 -26.96
C ASP A 259 2.10 10.87 -28.44
N ALA A 260 1.64 9.72 -28.98
CA ALA A 260 1.12 9.63 -30.34
C ALA A 260 -0.20 10.38 -30.50
N SER A 261 -1.13 10.22 -29.55
CA SER A 261 -2.42 10.93 -29.55
C SER A 261 -2.26 12.46 -29.48
N LEU A 262 -1.27 12.92 -28.70
CA LEU A 262 -0.90 14.33 -28.53
C LEU A 262 0.03 14.85 -29.64
N LYS A 263 0.40 13.99 -30.61
CA LYS A 263 1.24 14.33 -31.76
C LYS A 263 2.60 14.91 -31.35
N VAL A 264 3.20 14.38 -30.28
CA VAL A 264 4.58 14.69 -29.90
C VAL A 264 5.49 14.42 -31.10
N ASP A 265 6.42 15.32 -31.41
CA ASP A 265 7.37 15.08 -32.49
C ASP A 265 8.18 13.79 -32.24
N LYS A 266 8.33 12.96 -33.27
CA LYS A 266 8.98 11.65 -33.15
C LYS A 266 10.45 11.76 -32.69
N THR A 267 11.17 12.78 -33.15
CA THR A 267 12.56 13.00 -32.76
C THR A 267 12.64 13.39 -31.28
N LEU A 268 11.73 14.27 -30.84
CA LEU A 268 11.64 14.64 -29.42
C LEU A 268 11.28 13.42 -28.56
N PHE A 269 10.27 12.64 -28.97
CA PHE A 269 9.89 11.41 -28.27
C PHE A 269 11.06 10.44 -28.16
N GLU A 270 11.82 10.21 -29.25
CA GLU A 270 13.00 9.34 -29.22
C GLU A 270 14.07 9.81 -28.23
N GLN A 271 14.37 11.12 -28.22
CA GLN A 271 15.35 11.70 -27.32
C GLN A 271 14.91 11.55 -25.85
N THR A 272 13.66 11.90 -25.57
CA THR A 272 13.04 11.75 -24.26
C THR A 272 13.03 10.29 -23.80
N TYR A 273 12.63 9.33 -24.64
CA TYR A 273 12.60 7.91 -24.27
C TYR A 273 13.99 7.36 -23.96
N ARG A 274 15.01 7.73 -24.74
CA ARG A 274 16.40 7.34 -24.45
C ARG A 274 16.84 7.88 -23.10
N GLN A 275 16.57 9.15 -22.82
CA GLN A 275 16.93 9.74 -21.54
C GLN A 275 16.16 9.08 -20.39
N PHE A 276 14.88 8.78 -20.58
CA PHE A 276 14.05 8.11 -19.59
C PHE A 276 14.58 6.71 -19.25
N LEU A 277 14.91 5.88 -20.25
CA LEU A 277 15.51 4.57 -20.02
C LEU A 277 16.86 4.66 -19.31
N ARG A 278 17.67 5.67 -19.62
CA ARG A 278 18.94 5.92 -18.90
C ARG A 278 18.70 6.34 -17.45
N ASN A 279 17.67 7.14 -17.17
CA ASN A 279 17.28 7.51 -15.81
C ASN A 279 16.82 6.27 -15.02
N ILE A 280 16.00 5.41 -15.62
CA ILE A 280 15.60 4.13 -15.02
C ILE A 280 16.84 3.26 -14.73
N ARG A 281 17.75 3.10 -15.70
CA ARG A 281 18.98 2.34 -15.52
C ARG A 281 19.87 2.92 -14.41
N PHE A 282 19.94 4.24 -14.29
CA PHE A 282 20.69 4.92 -13.24
C PHE A 282 20.12 4.61 -11.85
N ALA A 283 18.78 4.69 -11.71
CA ALA A 283 18.08 4.37 -10.47
C ALA A 283 18.14 2.86 -10.14
N HIS A 284 18.08 2.00 -11.16
CA HIS A 284 17.98 0.56 -11.03
C HIS A 284 19.05 -0.15 -11.85
N ARG A 285 20.28 -0.13 -11.33
CA ARG A 285 21.49 -0.58 -12.04
C ARG A 285 21.38 -2.01 -12.56
N ASP A 286 20.75 -2.91 -11.81
CA ASP A 286 20.71 -4.33 -12.12
C ASP A 286 19.40 -4.84 -12.74
N ALA A 287 18.34 -4.04 -12.78
CA ALA A 287 17.03 -4.51 -13.25
C ALA A 287 17.05 -4.90 -14.73
N PHE A 288 16.27 -5.90 -15.12
CA PHE A 288 15.87 -6.03 -16.52
C PHE A 288 14.86 -4.93 -16.84
N ILE A 289 15.15 -4.10 -17.84
CA ILE A 289 14.21 -3.10 -18.34
C ILE A 289 13.60 -3.67 -19.61
N MET A 290 12.30 -3.94 -19.59
CA MET A 290 11.57 -4.54 -20.69
C MET A 290 10.55 -3.54 -21.24
N VAL A 291 10.75 -3.11 -22.47
CA VAL A 291 9.91 -2.09 -23.12
C VAL A 291 8.88 -2.77 -24.00
N LEU A 292 7.60 -2.59 -23.66
CA LEU A 292 6.50 -3.01 -24.51
C LEU A 292 6.35 -2.02 -25.65
N ILE A 293 6.19 -2.53 -26.86
CA ILE A 293 5.55 -1.75 -27.91
C ILE A 293 4.09 -1.51 -27.46
N PRO A 294 3.59 -0.25 -27.45
CA PRO A 294 2.20 0.04 -27.09
C PRO A 294 1.22 -0.85 -27.84
N PHE A 295 0.13 -1.28 -27.21
CA PHE A 295 -0.78 -2.27 -27.84
C PHE A 295 -1.42 -1.77 -29.13
N ASN A 296 -1.64 -0.46 -29.25
CA ASN A 296 -2.09 0.20 -30.48
C ASN A 296 -0.97 0.43 -31.51
N GLN A 297 0.23 -0.07 -31.25
CA GLN A 297 1.44 0.04 -32.08
C GLN A 297 1.96 1.47 -32.29
N SER A 298 1.53 2.42 -31.43
CA SER A 298 2.07 3.78 -31.43
C SER A 298 3.59 3.78 -31.29
N TYR A 299 4.25 4.58 -32.15
CA TYR A 299 5.70 4.73 -32.18
C TYR A 299 6.51 3.43 -32.22
N HIS A 300 5.95 2.37 -32.81
CA HIS A 300 6.60 1.06 -32.87
C HIS A 300 8.03 1.14 -33.48
N LYS A 301 8.19 1.85 -34.60
CA LYS A 301 9.49 1.98 -35.28
C LYS A 301 10.51 2.66 -34.36
N GLU A 302 10.11 3.80 -33.81
CA GLU A 302 10.93 4.65 -32.95
C GLU A 302 11.37 3.88 -31.69
N ILE A 303 10.43 3.23 -30.98
CA ILE A 303 10.73 2.43 -29.79
C ILE A 303 11.64 1.24 -30.13
N ASN A 304 11.39 0.54 -31.25
CA ASN A 304 12.23 -0.57 -31.68
C ASN A 304 13.67 -0.12 -31.97
N GLU A 305 13.85 1.02 -32.63
CA GLU A 305 15.18 1.60 -32.91
C GLU A 305 15.90 2.03 -31.62
N ILE A 306 15.18 2.64 -30.68
CA ILE A 306 15.71 3.02 -29.36
C ILE A 306 16.24 1.79 -28.61
N VAL A 307 15.40 0.78 -28.42
CA VAL A 307 15.76 -0.42 -27.66
C VAL A 307 16.89 -1.19 -28.35
N THR A 308 16.86 -1.29 -29.68
CA THR A 308 17.94 -1.96 -30.44
C THR A 308 19.27 -1.24 -30.24
N GLN A 309 19.30 0.09 -30.32
CA GLN A 309 20.55 0.84 -30.23
C GLN A 309 21.10 0.94 -28.80
N GLU A 310 20.26 1.25 -27.82
CA GLU A 310 20.68 1.31 -26.41
C GLU A 310 21.04 -0.10 -25.89
N GLY A 311 20.32 -1.14 -26.36
CA GLY A 311 20.56 -2.55 -26.01
C GLY A 311 21.89 -3.12 -26.47
N ILE A 312 22.58 -2.49 -27.44
CA ILE A 312 23.97 -2.86 -27.81
C ILE A 312 24.90 -2.73 -26.60
N ARG A 313 24.63 -1.76 -25.70
CA ARG A 313 25.45 -1.46 -24.52
C ARG A 313 24.83 -1.96 -23.22
N ASP A 314 23.53 -2.25 -23.23
CA ASP A 314 22.78 -2.74 -22.08
C ASP A 314 22.05 -4.05 -22.43
N SER A 315 22.68 -5.18 -22.13
CA SER A 315 22.09 -6.51 -22.40
C SER A 315 20.87 -6.84 -21.54
N ARG A 316 20.54 -5.98 -20.56
CA ARG A 316 19.34 -6.10 -19.72
C ARG A 316 18.23 -5.14 -20.16
N LEU A 317 18.40 -4.41 -21.25
CA LEU A 317 17.35 -3.65 -21.91
C LEU A 317 16.77 -4.49 -23.06
N LEU A 318 15.51 -4.88 -22.95
CA LEU A 318 14.85 -5.82 -23.85
C LEU A 318 13.58 -5.22 -24.45
N LYS A 319 13.28 -5.57 -25.70
CA LYS A 319 12.01 -5.26 -26.34
C LYS A 319 11.02 -6.40 -26.11
N ILE A 320 9.78 -6.08 -25.81
CA ILE A 320 8.63 -6.99 -25.89
C ILE A 320 7.73 -6.51 -27.02
N ASP A 321 7.68 -7.31 -28.08
CA ASP A 321 6.75 -7.08 -29.19
C ASP A 321 5.35 -7.54 -28.80
N THR A 322 4.38 -6.65 -28.95
CA THR A 322 2.97 -6.86 -28.57
C THR A 322 2.06 -7.06 -29.77
N ALA A 323 2.61 -7.06 -30.98
CA ALA A 323 1.84 -7.27 -32.20
C ALA A 323 1.04 -8.58 -32.10
N ASN A 324 -0.25 -8.49 -32.43
CA ASN A 324 -1.21 -9.61 -32.42
C ASN A 324 -1.52 -10.21 -31.05
N TRP A 325 -1.12 -9.58 -29.93
CA TRP A 325 -1.53 -10.06 -28.60
C TRP A 325 -3.03 -9.88 -28.36
N LEU A 326 -3.58 -8.79 -28.89
CA LEU A 326 -4.96 -8.38 -28.73
C LEU A 326 -5.62 -8.21 -30.10
N ASN A 327 -6.93 -8.39 -30.14
CA ASN A 327 -7.77 -8.07 -31.29
C ASN A 327 -8.85 -7.05 -30.92
N ALA A 328 -9.67 -6.62 -31.88
CA ALA A 328 -10.68 -5.57 -31.68
C ALA A 328 -11.66 -5.85 -30.51
N THR A 329 -12.00 -7.12 -30.25
CA THR A 329 -12.92 -7.49 -29.15
C THR A 329 -12.27 -7.42 -27.77
N ASP A 330 -10.95 -7.27 -27.71
CA ASP A 330 -10.21 -7.15 -26.47
C ASP A 330 -10.18 -5.72 -25.93
N PHE A 331 -10.73 -4.75 -26.67
CA PHE A 331 -10.77 -3.33 -26.28
C PHE A 331 -12.20 -2.85 -26.01
N VAL A 332 -12.33 -1.93 -25.06
CA VAL A 332 -13.60 -1.26 -24.72
C VAL A 332 -13.89 -0.14 -25.73
N ASP A 333 -12.88 0.66 -26.07
CA ASP A 333 -12.99 1.86 -26.90
C ASP A 333 -11.94 1.92 -28.03
N GLY A 334 -11.34 0.77 -28.35
CA GLY A 334 -10.25 0.65 -29.32
C GLY A 334 -8.86 1.00 -28.77
N THR A 335 -8.76 1.52 -27.53
CA THR A 335 -7.46 1.82 -26.88
C THR A 335 -7.32 1.08 -25.56
N HIS A 336 -8.33 1.13 -24.69
CA HIS A 336 -8.30 0.53 -23.36
C HIS A 336 -8.75 -0.93 -23.41
N PRO A 337 -7.93 -1.89 -22.96
CA PRO A 337 -8.31 -3.29 -22.93
C PRO A 337 -9.48 -3.56 -21.98
N THR A 338 -10.32 -4.52 -22.33
CA THR A 338 -11.30 -5.13 -21.42
C THR A 338 -10.58 -5.96 -20.34
N ASP A 339 -11.29 -6.40 -19.30
CA ASP A 339 -10.76 -7.38 -18.33
C ASP A 339 -10.18 -8.63 -19.02
N ALA A 340 -10.84 -9.11 -20.09
CA ALA A 340 -10.36 -10.24 -20.88
C ALA A 340 -9.07 -9.90 -21.65
N GLY A 341 -8.98 -8.68 -22.19
CA GLY A 341 -7.77 -8.15 -22.82
C GLY A 341 -6.60 -8.06 -21.83
N HIS A 342 -6.83 -7.51 -20.64
CA HIS A 342 -5.82 -7.47 -19.56
C HIS A 342 -5.34 -8.86 -19.15
N LYS A 343 -6.25 -9.84 -19.06
CA LYS A 343 -5.90 -11.23 -18.79
C LYS A 343 -5.01 -11.82 -19.91
N LYS A 344 -5.34 -11.57 -21.18
CA LYS A 344 -4.49 -12.00 -22.32
C LYS A 344 -3.10 -11.38 -22.27
N ILE A 345 -3.01 -10.07 -21.99
CA ILE A 345 -1.72 -9.39 -21.82
C ILE A 345 -0.90 -10.07 -20.72
N SER A 346 -1.52 -10.30 -19.56
CA SER A 346 -0.87 -10.94 -18.42
C SER A 346 -0.35 -12.33 -18.77
N GLU A 347 -1.15 -13.17 -19.45
CA GLU A 347 -0.73 -14.50 -19.87
C GLU A 347 0.47 -14.50 -20.81
N GLN A 348 0.59 -13.51 -21.70
CA GLN A 348 1.76 -13.36 -22.56
C GLN A 348 2.98 -12.89 -21.76
N LEU A 349 2.82 -11.87 -20.90
CA LEU A 349 3.90 -11.37 -20.06
C LEU A 349 4.46 -12.46 -19.14
N ILE A 350 3.60 -13.24 -18.48
CA ILE A 350 4.02 -14.35 -17.62
C ILE A 350 4.98 -15.29 -18.36
N LYS A 351 4.67 -15.66 -19.61
CA LYS A 351 5.53 -16.54 -20.41
C LYS A 351 6.90 -15.91 -20.69
N ILE A 352 6.93 -14.61 -20.95
CA ILE A 352 8.12 -13.87 -21.35
C ILE A 352 9.02 -13.55 -20.15
N ILE A 353 8.44 -13.09 -19.04
CA ILE A 353 9.23 -12.53 -17.93
C ILE A 353 9.64 -13.57 -16.89
N LYS A 354 8.92 -14.69 -16.79
CA LYS A 354 9.21 -15.76 -15.82
C LYS A 354 10.66 -16.29 -15.87
N PRO A 355 11.29 -16.49 -17.04
CA PRO A 355 12.70 -16.90 -17.12
C PRO A 355 13.70 -15.88 -16.55
N TYR A 356 13.31 -14.62 -16.39
CA TYR A 356 14.18 -13.56 -15.88
C TYR A 356 14.02 -13.34 -14.37
N LEU A 357 13.06 -14.02 -13.73
CA LEU A 357 12.84 -13.93 -12.29
C LEU A 357 13.68 -14.94 -11.49
N PHE A 358 14.12 -16.05 -12.09
CA PHE A 358 14.70 -17.21 -11.38
C PHE A 358 16.11 -17.57 -11.84
#